data_AF-A0A3D4I3C9-F1
#
_entry.id   AF-A0A3D4I3C9-F1
#
_cell.length_a   1.000
_cell.length_b   1.000
_cell.length_c   1.000
_cell.angle_alpha   90.00
_cell.angle_beta   90.00
_cell.angle_gamma   90.00
#
_symmetry.space_group_name_H-M   'P 1'
#
loop_
_entity.id
_entity.type
_entity.pdbx_description
1 polymer ?
#
loop_
_entity_poly.entity_id
_entity_poly.type
_entity_poly.pdbx_seq_one_letter_code
_entity_poly.pdbx_strand_id
1 'polypeptide(L)'
;MENDRNIGLFFKVSEHEHDLIKQKMALFGTKNQSAYLRKMVIDGYVIRLELEQFQEMLYLMRRTSNNVNQIAKRCNETRNLYETDVEDLKQGYDALCEQMKGVISELATLRVL
;
A
#
# COMPACT_ATOMS: atom_id res chain seq x y z
N MET A 1 -27.65 -33.05 -19.65
CA MET A 1 -27.22 -32.51 -18.35
C MET A 1 -28.00 -31.23 -18.14
N GLU A 2 -28.83 -31.18 -17.10
CA GLU A 2 -29.53 -29.96 -16.71
C GLU A 2 -28.50 -28.85 -16.49
N ASN A 3 -28.75 -27.67 -17.04
CA ASN A 3 -27.92 -26.50 -16.78
C ASN A 3 -28.16 -26.10 -15.31
N ASP A 4 -27.21 -26.37 -14.42
CA ASP A 4 -27.32 -26.06 -12.98
C ASP A 4 -27.21 -24.54 -12.70
N ARG A 5 -26.94 -23.74 -13.73
CA ARG A 5 -26.65 -22.29 -13.63
C ARG A 5 -27.88 -21.45 -13.94
N ASN A 6 -28.84 -21.48 -13.02
CA ASN A 6 -30.14 -20.79 -13.17
C ASN A 6 -30.21 -19.42 -12.48
N ILE A 7 -29.15 -19.01 -11.77
CA ILE A 7 -29.07 -17.73 -11.06
C ILE A 7 -28.19 -16.76 -11.84
N GLY A 8 -28.76 -15.62 -12.25
CA GLY A 8 -28.04 -14.53 -12.90
C GLY A 8 -27.62 -13.45 -11.91
N LEU A 9 -26.34 -13.05 -11.94
CA LEU A 9 -25.83 -11.89 -11.23
C LEU A 9 -25.65 -10.74 -12.22
N PHE A 10 -26.24 -9.58 -11.93
CA PHE A 10 -26.19 -8.40 -12.79
C PHE A 10 -25.69 -7.20 -11.99
N PHE A 11 -24.72 -6.49 -12.55
CA PHE A 11 -24.23 -5.22 -12.02
C PHE A 11 -23.94 -4.28 -13.19
N LYS A 12 -24.15 -2.99 -12.96
CA LYS A 12 -23.83 -1.96 -13.96
C LYS A 12 -22.38 -1.55 -13.81
N VAL A 13 -21.74 -1.29 -14.94
CA VAL A 13 -20.37 -0.77 -15.02
C VAL A 13 -20.37 0.44 -15.94
N SER A 14 -19.46 1.36 -15.68
CA SER A 14 -19.08 2.41 -16.61
C SER A 14 -18.37 1.83 -17.83
N GLU A 15 -18.28 2.62 -18.91
CA GLU A 15 -17.51 2.25 -20.10
C GLU A 15 -16.05 1.95 -19.76
N HIS A 16 -15.45 2.75 -18.88
CA HIS A 16 -14.08 2.57 -18.42
C HIS A 16 -13.89 1.23 -17.68
N GLU A 17 -14.76 0.90 -16.74
CA GLU A 17 -14.72 -0.38 -16.01
C GLU A 17 -14.89 -1.57 -16.96
N HIS A 18 -15.77 -1.43 -17.96
CA HIS A 18 -15.99 -2.47 -18.96
C HIS A 18 -14.74 -2.72 -19.83
N ASP A 19 -14.02 -1.66 -20.22
CA ASP A 19 -12.78 -1.79 -20.98
C ASP A 19 -11.66 -2.43 -20.15
N LEU A 20 -11.55 -2.06 -18.86
CA LEU A 20 -10.62 -2.71 -17.93
C LEU A 20 -10.93 -4.20 -17.77
N ILE A 21 -12.20 -4.58 -17.67
CA ILE A 21 -12.63 -5.99 -17.60
C ILE A 21 -12.18 -6.72 -18.88
N LYS A 22 -12.37 -6.14 -20.07
CA LYS A 22 -11.94 -6.74 -21.34
C LYS A 22 -10.42 -6.91 -21.42
N GLN A 23 -9.65 -5.92 -20.99
CA GLN A 23 -8.19 -6.00 -20.98
C GLN A 23 -7.70 -7.13 -20.07
N LYS A 24 -8.21 -7.19 -18.83
CA LYS A 24 -7.85 -8.27 -17.90
C LYS A 24 -8.31 -9.64 -18.37
N MET A 25 -9.47 -9.71 -19.02
CA MET A 25 -9.97 -10.94 -19.64
C MET A 25 -9.05 -11.43 -20.78
N ALA A 26 -8.53 -10.51 -21.59
CA ALA A 26 -7.56 -10.83 -22.63
C ALA A 26 -6.24 -11.36 -22.04
N LEU A 27 -5.75 -10.75 -20.95
CA LEU A 27 -4.57 -11.23 -20.22
C LEU A 27 -4.79 -12.63 -19.62
N PHE A 28 -6.01 -12.92 -19.16
CA PHE A 28 -6.41 -14.25 -18.67
C PHE A 28 -6.53 -15.29 -19.80
N GLY A 29 -6.55 -14.87 -21.07
CA GLY A 29 -6.58 -15.77 -22.23
C GLY A 29 -7.96 -16.35 -22.56
N THR A 30 -9.05 -15.73 -22.09
CA THR A 30 -10.42 -16.18 -22.39
C THR A 30 -11.19 -15.15 -23.23
N LYS A 31 -12.10 -15.64 -24.07
CA LYS A 31 -13.06 -14.79 -24.81
C LYS A 31 -14.44 -14.77 -24.15
N ASN A 32 -14.63 -15.58 -23.11
CA ASN A 32 -15.91 -15.73 -22.43
C ASN A 32 -15.94 -14.89 -21.15
N GLN A 33 -16.62 -13.76 -21.20
CA GLN A 33 -16.74 -12.83 -20.08
C GLN A 33 -17.42 -13.46 -18.85
N SER A 34 -18.46 -14.28 -19.04
CA SER A 34 -19.11 -14.96 -17.92
C SER A 34 -18.20 -16.02 -17.27
N ALA A 35 -17.32 -16.67 -18.04
CA ALA A 35 -16.32 -17.58 -17.50
C ALA A 35 -15.22 -16.81 -16.74
N TYR A 36 -14.74 -15.71 -17.31
CA TYR A 36 -13.77 -14.82 -16.66
C TYR A 36 -14.30 -14.27 -15.34
N LEU A 37 -15.48 -13.64 -15.34
CA LEU A 37 -16.06 -13.04 -14.15
C LEU A 37 -16.34 -14.09 -13.07
N ARG A 38 -16.85 -15.27 -13.43
CA ARG A 38 -17.04 -16.35 -12.45
C ARG A 38 -15.72 -16.83 -11.86
N LYS A 39 -14.68 -17.02 -12.68
CA LYS A 39 -13.34 -17.40 -12.17
C LYS A 39 -12.82 -16.33 -11.22
N MET A 40 -12.94 -15.05 -11.57
CA MET A 40 -12.47 -13.97 -10.71
C MET A 40 -13.30 -13.79 -9.42
N VAL A 41 -14.60 -14.08 -9.44
CA VAL A 41 -15.46 -13.94 -8.26
C VAL A 41 -15.38 -15.17 -7.35
N ILE A 42 -15.18 -16.37 -7.91
CA ILE A 42 -15.11 -17.63 -7.16
C ILE A 42 -13.68 -17.89 -6.66
N ASP A 43 -12.68 -17.71 -7.52
CA ASP A 43 -11.27 -17.99 -7.21
C ASP A 43 -10.48 -16.72 -6.85
N GLY A 44 -11.12 -15.54 -6.92
CA GLY A 44 -10.46 -14.29 -6.56
C GLY A 44 -10.07 -14.28 -5.09
N TYR A 45 -8.77 -14.13 -4.83
CA TYR A 45 -8.29 -13.87 -3.48
C TYR A 45 -8.75 -12.48 -3.03
N VAL A 46 -9.57 -12.42 -1.99
CA VAL A 46 -9.83 -11.16 -1.27
C VAL A 46 -8.63 -10.91 -0.37
N ILE A 47 -7.70 -10.10 -0.86
CA ILE A 47 -6.52 -9.71 -0.09
C ILE A 47 -6.91 -8.58 0.83
N ARG A 48 -7.15 -8.92 2.10
CA ARG A 48 -7.27 -7.94 3.17
C ARG A 48 -5.86 -7.65 3.71
N LEU A 49 -5.23 -6.64 3.13
CA LEU A 49 -3.94 -6.14 3.61
C LEU A 49 -4.16 -5.27 4.84
N GLU A 50 -4.04 -5.87 6.02
CA GLU A 50 -3.95 -5.15 7.28
C GLU A 50 -2.47 -4.79 7.51
N LEU A 51 -2.12 -3.54 7.16
CA LEU A 51 -0.76 -3.01 7.23
C LEU A 51 -0.57 -2.16 8.50
N GLU A 52 -0.86 -2.74 9.67
CA GLU A 52 -0.77 -2.03 10.96
C GLU A 52 0.65 -1.49 11.23
N GLN A 53 1.68 -2.28 10.90
CA GLN A 53 3.09 -1.89 11.02
C GLN A 53 3.44 -0.67 10.14
N PHE A 54 2.74 -0.48 9.01
CA PHE A 54 2.93 0.68 8.14
C PHE A 54 2.37 1.96 8.78
N GLN A 55 1.27 1.86 9.53
CA GLN A 55 0.71 3.00 10.27
C GLN A 55 1.65 3.46 11.39
N GLU A 56 2.27 2.51 12.11
CA GLU A 56 3.27 2.81 13.13
C GLU A 56 4.52 3.48 12.52
N MET A 57 4.96 3.01 11.35
CA MET A 57 6.03 3.66 10.59
C MET A 57 5.70 5.11 10.22
N LEU A 58 4.49 5.37 9.70
CA LEU A 58 4.03 6.72 9.36
C LEU A 58 3.98 7.65 10.59
N TYR A 59 3.57 7.11 11.74
CA TYR A 59 3.55 7.84 13.00
C TYR A 59 4.97 8.28 13.43
N LEU A 60 5.94 7.38 13.35
CA LEU A 60 7.34 7.68 13.69
C LEU A 60 7.98 8.64 12.70
N MET A 61 7.68 8.51 11.40
CA MET A 61 8.12 9.46 10.37
C MET A 61 7.64 10.88 10.68
N ARG A 62 6.38 11.02 11.09
CA ARG A 62 5.79 12.30 11.47
C ARG A 62 6.46 12.89 12.72
N ARG A 63 6.80 12.05 13.70
CA ARG A 63 7.54 12.47 14.91
C ARG A 63 8.95 12.97 14.56
N THR A 64 9.68 12.26 13.71
CA THR A 64 11.02 12.67 13.26
C THR A 64 10.96 13.98 12.45
N SER A 65 9.98 14.13 11.55
CA SER A 65 9.75 15.37 10.80
C SER A 65 9.45 16.56 11.72
N ASN A 66 8.65 16.34 12.78
CA ASN A 66 8.38 17.36 13.79
C ASN A 66 9.65 17.76 14.57
N ASN A 67 10.49 16.80 14.94
CA ASN A 67 11.77 17.08 15.60
C ASN A 67 12.72 17.90 14.71
N VAL A 68 12.82 17.56 13.42
CA VAL A 68 13.57 18.33 12.41
C VAL A 68 13.06 19.78 12.34
N ASN A 69 11.73 19.96 12.26
CA ASN A 69 11.13 21.30 12.22
C ASN A 69 11.41 22.11 13.49
N GLN A 70 11.42 21.46 14.67
CA GLN A 70 11.76 22.13 15.92
C GLN A 70 13.22 22.62 15.95
N ILE A 71 14.15 21.80 15.46
CA ILE A 71 15.57 22.17 15.41
C ILE A 71 15.82 23.26 14.36
N ALA A 72 15.18 23.17 13.20
CA ALA A 72 15.22 24.22 12.18
C ALA A 72 14.68 25.56 12.73
N LYS A 73 13.58 25.53 13.48
CA LYS A 73 13.01 26.73 14.12
C LYS A 73 13.97 27.32 15.14
N ARG A 74 14.56 26.50 16.02
CA ARG A 74 15.55 26.95 17.01
C ARG A 74 16.79 27.55 16.35
N CYS A 75 17.32 26.93 15.30
CA CYS A 75 18.46 27.47 14.56
C CYS A 75 18.16 28.82 13.91
N ASN A 76 16.95 28.99 13.37
CA ASN A 76 16.51 30.28 12.82
C ASN A 76 16.37 31.35 13.92
N GLU A 77 15.98 30.97 15.13
CA GLU A 77 15.82 31.87 16.28
C GLU A 77 17.17 32.26 16.92
N THR A 78 18.10 31.32 17.08
CA THR A 78 19.39 31.54 17.78
C THR A 78 20.57 31.82 16.85
N ARG A 79 20.42 31.59 15.53
CA ARG A 79 21.49 31.58 14.52
C ARG A 79 22.67 30.65 14.83
N ASN A 80 22.49 29.71 15.77
CA ASN A 80 23.52 28.75 16.19
C ASN A 80 22.91 27.34 16.21
N LEU A 81 23.67 26.37 15.70
CA LEU A 81 23.33 24.94 15.67
C LEU A 81 24.37 24.23 16.54
N TYR A 82 23.95 23.65 17.67
CA TYR A 82 24.87 22.93 18.55
C TYR A 82 25.07 21.49 18.05
N GLU A 83 26.25 20.94 18.31
CA GLU A 83 26.61 19.56 17.94
C GLU A 83 25.63 18.53 18.52
N THR A 84 25.15 18.78 19.74
CA THR A 84 24.11 17.98 20.41
C THR A 84 22.78 17.98 19.66
N ASP A 85 22.38 19.09 19.04
CA ASP A 85 21.14 19.16 18.24
C ASP A 85 21.26 18.29 16.97
N VAL A 86 22.47 18.17 16.41
CA VAL A 86 22.78 17.37 15.23
C VAL A 86 22.85 15.88 15.58
N GLU A 87 23.43 15.54 16.74
CA GLU A 87 23.47 14.16 17.24
C GLU A 87 22.06 13.61 17.53
N ASP A 88 21.20 14.41 18.17
CA ASP A 88 19.80 14.03 18.44
C ASP A 88 19.01 13.80 17.14
N LEU A 89 19.27 14.62 16.12
CA LEU A 89 18.70 14.44 14.78
C LEU A 89 19.15 13.15 14.11
N LYS A 90 20.46 12.88 14.16
CA LYS A 90 21.05 11.68 13.57
C LYS A 90 20.50 10.42 14.22
N GLN A 91 20.44 10.37 15.55
CA GLN A 91 19.90 9.20 16.25
C GLN A 91 18.43 8.96 15.90
N GLY A 92 17.61 10.01 15.85
CA GLY A 92 16.20 9.89 15.44
C GLY A 92 16.01 9.47 13.99
N TYR A 93 16.92 9.89 13.10
CA TYR A 93 16.90 9.50 11.69
C TYR A 93 17.37 8.06 11.47
N ASP A 94 18.43 7.63 12.15
CA ASP A 94 18.97 6.28 12.06
C ASP A 94 17.96 5.24 12.56
N ALA A 95 17.29 5.53 13.68
CA ALA A 95 16.22 4.69 14.21
C ALA A 95 15.04 4.57 13.23
N LEU A 96 14.67 5.66 12.55
CA LEU A 96 13.64 5.68 11.53
C LEU A 96 14.04 4.82 10.31
N CYS A 97 15.27 4.95 9.85
CA CYS A 97 15.81 4.19 8.72
C CYS A 97 15.83 2.68 8.98
N GLU A 98 16.22 2.25 10.19
CA GLU A 98 16.20 0.83 10.54
C GLU A 98 14.79 0.25 10.55
N GLN A 99 13.81 0.96 11.09
CA GLN A 99 12.43 0.50 11.06
C GLN A 99 11.84 0.46 9.64
N MET A 100 12.16 1.45 8.80
CA MET A 100 11.76 1.45 7.39
C MET A 100 12.30 0.23 6.64
N LYS A 101 13.55 -0.17 6.90
CA LYS A 101 14.13 -1.39 6.29
C LYS A 101 13.35 -2.64 6.69
N GLY A 102 12.95 -2.74 7.96
CA GLY A 102 12.14 -3.86 8.46
C GLY A 102 10.80 -3.98 7.73
N VAL A 103 10.03 -2.90 7.66
CA VAL A 103 8.71 -2.87 7.00
C VAL A 103 8.83 -3.14 5.50
N ILE A 104 9.82 -2.55 4.82
CA ILE A 104 10.06 -2.81 3.39
C ILE A 104 10.44 -4.27 3.16
N SER A 105 11.23 -4.87 4.05
CA SER A 105 11.58 -6.28 3.97
C SER A 105 10.36 -7.18 4.13
N GLU A 106 9.47 -6.91 5.08
CA GLU A 106 8.22 -7.66 5.24
C GLU A 106 7.30 -7.50 4.02
N LEU A 107 7.13 -6.28 3.51
CA LEU A 107 6.36 -6.03 2.29
C LEU A 107 6.96 -6.72 1.06
N ALA A 108 8.30 -6.78 0.94
CA ALA A 108 8.97 -7.45 -0.16
C ALA A 108 8.77 -8.98 -0.13
N THR A 109 8.40 -9.55 1.02
CA THR A 109 8.05 -10.98 1.12
C THR A 109 6.60 -11.28 0.73
N LEU A 110 5.74 -10.27 0.61
CA LEU A 110 4.37 -10.46 0.14
C LEU A 110 4.39 -10.92 -1.32
N ARG A 111 4.10 -12.21 -1.52
CA ARG A 111 3.77 -12.75 -2.83
C ARG A 111 2.26 -12.74 -2.99
N VAL A 112 1.77 -11.88 -3.88
CA VAL A 112 0.43 -12.01 -4.43
C VAL A 112 0.52 -13.05 -5.56
N LEU A 113 -0.16 -14.18 -5.38
CA LEU A 113 -0.34 -15.21 -6.41
C LEU A 113 -1.54 -14.87 -7.31
#